data_AF-A0A817ID50-F1
#
_entry.id   AF-A0A817ID50-F1
#
_cell.length_a   1.000
_cell.length_b   1.000
_cell.length_c   1.000
_cell.angle_alpha   90.00
_cell.angle_beta   90.00
_cell.angle_gamma   90.00
#
_symmetry.space_group_name_H-M   'P 1'
#
loop_
_entity.id
_entity.type
_entity.pdbx_description
1 polymer ?
#
loop_
_entity_poly.entity_id
_entity_poly.type
_entity_poly.pdbx_seq_one_letter_code
_entity_poly.pdbx_strand_id
1 'polypeptide(L)'
;MANSYITQQDVASNNDMADAYELGSAMAREQLSAEDKKLLDEIEHDTVIVVPGTYDHIHQVLTSLKIPFKTVHQHELLTYPFRPKDQTVYVNCATSFPANAALRLRKFVEDGGQLITTDWALKNVLEVAFGEFVRHNGQMTGDEVVGIQVNDPTNPIVAGFLPAAKHVDPQWWLESSSYPIEIIDQQRVRVLIKSNELNKKYNSYAVLITFDCGEGNVIHMISHFYLQRTETRDARHKMSSEQFAVDMNASEEVMSKAKKMTNLNYGQVQSSATSSAFIYNQLAERLKKK
;
A
#
# COMPACT_ATOMS: atom_id res chain seq x y z
N MET A 1 -3.92 28.20 7.66
CA MET A 1 -4.35 27.65 8.96
C MET A 1 -5.65 26.91 8.72
N ALA A 2 -5.62 25.58 8.67
CA ALA A 2 -6.83 24.77 8.54
C ALA A 2 -7.06 24.08 9.89
N ASN A 3 -8.05 24.57 10.64
CA ASN A 3 -8.59 23.83 11.78
C ASN A 3 -9.47 22.71 11.22
N SER A 4 -8.99 21.46 11.30
CA SER A 4 -9.80 20.28 11.01
C SER A 4 -10.66 19.96 12.23
N TYR A 5 -11.96 20.28 12.16
CA TYR A 5 -12.95 19.76 13.09
C TYR A 5 -13.20 18.28 12.75
N ILE A 6 -12.74 17.37 13.61
CA ILE A 6 -13.04 15.94 13.50
C ILE A 6 -14.53 15.76 13.79
N THR A 7 -15.30 15.24 12.82
CA THR A 7 -16.73 14.99 12.95
C THR A 7 -17.00 13.59 13.52
N GLN A 8 -18.20 13.35 14.08
CA GLN A 8 -18.60 12.00 14.54
C GLN A 8 -18.58 10.96 13.40
N GLN A 9 -18.78 11.41 12.15
CA GLN A 9 -18.70 10.57 10.97
C GLN A 9 -17.25 10.15 10.66
N ASP A 10 -16.27 11.03 10.93
CA ASP A 10 -14.83 10.72 10.81
C ASP A 10 -14.34 9.76 11.91
N VAL A 11 -14.91 9.83 13.11
CA VAL A 11 -14.60 8.90 14.21
C VAL A 11 -15.21 7.52 13.96
N ALA A 12 -16.45 7.46 13.45
CA ALA A 12 -17.07 6.21 13.04
C ALA A 12 -16.32 5.57 11.86
N SER A 13 -15.90 6.36 10.86
CA SER A 13 -15.09 5.85 9.75
C SER A 13 -13.72 5.35 10.20
N ASN A 14 -13.09 5.98 11.19
CA ASN A 14 -11.79 5.51 11.72
C ASN A 14 -11.90 4.16 12.45
N ASN A 15 -12.98 3.94 13.21
CA ASN A 15 -13.22 2.64 13.86
C ASN A 15 -13.57 1.56 12.83
N ASP A 16 -14.42 1.87 11.85
CA ASP A 16 -14.75 0.94 10.76
C ASP A 16 -13.51 0.56 9.95
N MET A 17 -12.60 1.50 9.71
CA MET A 17 -11.33 1.22 9.02
C MET A 17 -10.39 0.35 9.87
N ALA A 18 -10.31 0.58 11.18
CA ALA A 18 -9.53 -0.27 12.07
C ALA A 18 -10.07 -1.71 12.09
N ASP A 19 -11.39 -1.88 12.22
CA ASP A 19 -12.07 -3.18 12.18
C ASP A 19 -11.89 -3.86 10.81
N ALA A 20 -12.00 -3.09 9.72
CA ALA A 20 -11.76 -3.59 8.37
C ALA A 20 -10.34 -4.12 8.23
N TYR A 21 -9.33 -3.40 8.73
CA TYR A 21 -7.94 -3.87 8.72
C TYR A 21 -7.70 -5.07 9.64
N GLU A 22 -8.31 -5.12 10.81
CA GLU A 22 -8.24 -6.30 11.68
C GLU A 22 -8.75 -7.55 10.96
N LEU A 23 -9.94 -7.47 10.36
CA LEU A 23 -10.54 -8.61 9.67
C LEU A 23 -9.82 -8.96 8.36
N GLY A 24 -9.55 -7.95 7.54
CA GLY A 24 -8.91 -8.12 6.23
C GLY A 24 -7.47 -8.64 6.35
N SER A 25 -6.70 -8.17 7.33
CA SER A 25 -5.35 -8.70 7.59
C SER A 25 -5.39 -10.13 8.08
N ALA A 26 -6.35 -10.52 8.92
CA ALA A 26 -6.51 -11.91 9.34
C ALA A 26 -6.78 -12.84 8.16
N MET A 27 -7.68 -12.44 7.25
CA MET A 27 -7.98 -13.19 6.02
C MET A 27 -6.77 -13.28 5.10
N ALA A 28 -6.10 -12.16 4.84
CA ALA A 28 -4.90 -12.11 4.00
C ALA A 28 -3.79 -13.00 4.57
N ARG A 29 -3.60 -12.96 5.91
CA ARG A 29 -2.61 -13.77 6.60
C ARG A 29 -2.91 -15.26 6.47
N GLU A 30 -4.17 -15.70 6.49
CA GLU A 30 -4.51 -17.12 6.34
C GLU A 30 -4.03 -17.70 4.99
N GLN A 31 -4.05 -16.89 3.93
CA GLN A 31 -3.63 -17.28 2.58
C GLN A 31 -2.11 -17.43 2.43
N LEU A 32 -1.32 -16.91 3.38
CA LEU A 32 0.14 -17.03 3.33
C LEU A 32 0.61 -18.46 3.60
N SER A 33 1.72 -18.83 2.97
CA SER A 33 2.40 -20.09 3.27
C SER A 33 2.89 -20.13 4.73
N ALA A 34 3.13 -21.33 5.25
CA ALA A 34 3.69 -21.49 6.60
C ALA A 34 5.09 -20.86 6.72
N GLU A 35 5.87 -20.89 5.64
CA GLU A 35 7.18 -20.26 5.55
C GLU A 35 7.07 -18.73 5.62
N ASP A 36 6.20 -18.12 4.82
CA ASP A 36 5.99 -16.67 4.82
C ASP A 36 5.51 -16.16 6.19
N LYS A 37 4.55 -16.88 6.81
CA LYS A 37 4.07 -16.56 8.16
C LYS A 37 5.22 -16.52 9.16
N LYS A 38 6.10 -17.53 9.13
CA LYS A 38 7.26 -17.61 10.00
C LYS A 38 8.23 -16.46 9.78
N LEU A 39 8.56 -16.14 8.52
CA LEU A 39 9.44 -15.02 8.19
C LEU A 39 8.89 -13.69 8.74
N LEU A 40 7.60 -13.45 8.57
CA LEU A 40 6.93 -12.23 9.07
C LEU A 40 6.93 -12.15 10.60
N ASP A 41 6.79 -13.28 11.29
CA ASP A 41 6.81 -13.34 12.77
C ASP A 41 8.20 -13.08 13.37
N GLU A 42 9.26 -13.24 12.57
CA GLU A 42 10.66 -13.02 12.96
C GLU A 42 11.17 -11.61 12.59
N ILE A 43 10.31 -10.71 12.12
CA ILE A 43 10.69 -9.33 11.79
C ILE A 43 11.15 -8.58 13.05
N GLU A 44 12.36 -8.04 13.01
CA GLU A 44 12.88 -7.16 14.04
C GLU A 44 12.32 -5.73 13.88
N HIS A 45 12.19 -5.01 15.00
CA HIS A 45 11.54 -3.70 15.04
C HIS A 45 12.15 -2.64 14.10
N ASP A 46 13.43 -2.73 13.76
CA ASP A 46 14.10 -1.80 12.85
C ASP A 46 14.38 -2.40 11.46
N THR A 47 13.79 -3.56 11.13
CA THR A 47 13.72 -4.09 9.76
C THR A 47 12.75 -3.27 8.90
N VAL A 48 11.65 -2.79 9.48
CA VAL A 48 10.68 -1.92 8.81
C VAL A 48 10.83 -0.51 9.36
N ILE A 49 11.14 0.45 8.49
CA ILE A 49 11.26 1.86 8.84
C ILE A 49 10.06 2.61 8.26
N VAL A 50 9.42 3.44 9.06
CA VAL A 50 8.34 4.32 8.62
C VAL A 50 8.81 5.77 8.71
N VAL A 51 8.75 6.47 7.59
CA VAL A 51 8.92 7.91 7.50
C VAL A 51 7.54 8.55 7.44
N PRO A 52 7.09 9.22 8.53
CA PRO A 52 5.75 9.79 8.57
C PRO A 52 5.52 10.86 7.52
N GLY A 53 4.26 10.94 7.11
CA GLY A 53 3.75 11.89 6.13
C GLY A 53 2.70 12.82 6.71
N THR A 54 1.96 13.49 5.83
CA THR A 54 0.86 14.38 6.21
C THR A 54 -0.50 13.67 6.17
N TYR A 55 -0.74 12.83 5.15
CA TYR A 55 -2.07 12.24 4.90
C TYR A 55 -2.09 10.72 4.98
N ASP A 56 -1.02 10.04 4.57
CA ASP A 56 -0.94 8.58 4.68
C ASP A 56 -0.46 8.13 6.07
N HIS A 57 -0.98 6.99 6.52
CA HIS A 57 -0.82 6.44 7.87
C HIS A 57 -0.49 4.94 7.86
N ILE A 58 0.47 4.51 7.05
CA ILE A 58 0.95 3.10 7.00
C ILE A 58 1.24 2.48 8.38
N HIS A 59 1.67 3.27 9.37
CA HIS A 59 1.91 2.79 10.73
C HIS A 59 0.66 2.18 11.39
N GLN A 60 -0.54 2.67 11.06
CA GLN A 60 -1.80 2.11 11.56
C GLN A 60 -2.07 0.75 10.89
N VAL A 61 -1.83 0.64 9.59
CA VAL A 61 -1.92 -0.64 8.85
C VAL A 61 -0.93 -1.65 9.42
N LEU A 62 0.36 -1.30 9.53
CA LEU A 62 1.40 -2.17 10.08
C LEU A 62 1.07 -2.64 11.52
N THR A 63 0.47 -1.75 12.32
CA THR A 63 -0.02 -2.10 13.67
C THR A 63 -1.10 -3.18 13.60
N SER A 64 -2.11 -3.04 12.74
CA SER A 64 -3.15 -4.07 12.54
C SER A 64 -2.58 -5.39 12.03
N LEU A 65 -1.58 -5.32 11.14
CA LEU A 65 -0.88 -6.48 10.60
C LEU A 65 0.08 -7.14 11.60
N LYS A 66 0.30 -6.52 12.78
CA LYS A 66 1.27 -6.93 13.81
C LYS A 66 2.72 -6.96 13.31
N ILE A 67 3.05 -6.07 12.38
CA ILE A 67 4.42 -5.91 11.87
C ILE A 67 5.12 -4.82 12.70
N PRO A 68 6.21 -5.12 13.40
CA PRO A 68 6.91 -4.12 14.18
C PRO A 68 7.67 -3.17 13.24
N PHE A 69 7.72 -1.88 13.59
CA PHE A 69 8.36 -0.86 12.77
C PHE A 69 8.99 0.24 13.61
N LYS A 70 10.05 0.86 13.09
CA LYS A 70 10.69 2.03 13.66
C LYS A 70 10.31 3.29 12.90
N THR A 71 9.81 4.29 13.61
CA THR A 71 9.58 5.61 13.04
C THR A 71 10.90 6.38 12.94
N VAL A 72 11.16 6.98 11.76
CA VAL A 72 12.29 7.89 11.50
C VAL A 72 11.75 9.11 10.76
N HIS A 73 11.88 10.30 11.33
CA HIS A 73 11.39 11.52 10.71
C HIS A 73 12.31 12.00 9.59
N GLN A 74 11.75 12.78 8.65
CA GLN A 74 12.46 13.23 7.45
C GLN A 74 13.80 13.93 7.75
N HIS A 75 13.88 14.69 8.84
CA HIS A 75 15.10 15.40 9.26
C HIS A 75 16.18 14.47 9.84
N GLU A 76 15.80 13.29 10.31
CA GLU A 76 16.71 12.29 10.89
C GLU A 76 17.35 11.41 9.81
N LEU A 77 16.76 11.35 8.60
CA LEU A 77 17.20 10.47 7.52
C LEU A 77 18.66 10.70 7.10
N LEU A 78 19.15 11.93 7.18
CA LEU A 78 20.52 12.27 6.78
C LEU A 78 21.57 11.58 7.64
N THR A 79 21.28 11.41 8.94
CA THR A 79 22.18 10.81 9.92
C THR A 79 21.76 9.40 10.31
N TYR A 80 20.60 8.92 9.85
CA TYR A 80 20.11 7.60 10.20
C TYR A 80 21.05 6.50 9.66
N PRO A 81 21.50 5.56 10.52
CA PRO A 81 22.40 4.50 10.14
C PRO A 81 21.62 3.37 9.45
N PHE A 82 21.20 3.60 8.21
CA PHE A 82 20.49 2.60 7.42
C PHE A 82 21.28 1.30 7.31
N ARG A 83 20.55 0.19 7.27
CA ARG A 83 21.02 -1.14 6.93
C ARG A 83 20.32 -1.60 5.64
N PRO A 84 20.90 -1.29 4.48
CA PRO A 84 20.26 -1.54 3.18
C PRO A 84 19.89 -3.00 2.94
N LYS A 85 20.69 -3.96 3.39
CA LYS A 85 20.48 -5.39 3.07
C LYS A 85 19.25 -5.99 3.71
N ASP A 86 18.82 -5.47 4.85
CA ASP A 86 17.76 -6.06 5.65
C ASP A 86 16.56 -5.13 5.86
N GLN A 87 16.65 -3.84 5.51
CA GLN A 87 15.58 -2.87 5.75
C GLN A 87 14.63 -2.65 4.57
N THR A 88 13.38 -2.41 4.91
CA THR A 88 12.36 -1.78 4.06
C THR A 88 12.01 -0.42 4.64
N VAL A 89 12.04 0.63 3.83
CA VAL A 89 11.66 2.00 4.23
C VAL A 89 10.36 2.37 3.55
N TYR A 90 9.32 2.61 4.34
CA TYR A 90 8.06 3.21 3.91
C TYR A 90 8.14 4.73 4.05
N VAL A 91 7.84 5.46 2.98
CA VAL A 91 7.73 6.92 2.98
C VAL A 91 6.32 7.31 2.62
N ASN A 92 5.59 7.77 3.64
CA ASN A 92 4.24 8.28 3.46
C ASN A 92 4.26 9.60 2.69
N CYS A 93 3.17 9.88 1.98
CA CYS A 93 3.00 11.14 1.28
C CYS A 93 3.13 12.34 2.24
N ALA A 94 3.88 13.37 1.83
CA ALA A 94 4.07 14.58 2.61
C ALA A 94 3.97 15.79 1.70
N THR A 95 3.48 16.91 2.23
CA THR A 95 3.42 18.21 1.51
C THR A 95 4.80 18.67 1.03
N SER A 96 5.84 18.33 1.77
CA SER A 96 7.23 18.61 1.45
C SER A 96 8.14 17.47 1.91
N PHE A 97 9.27 17.31 1.23
CA PHE A 97 10.32 16.38 1.62
C PHE A 97 11.71 17.00 1.31
N PRO A 98 12.69 16.99 2.23
CA PRO A 98 14.00 17.56 1.97
C PRO A 98 14.72 16.84 0.81
N ALA A 99 15.20 17.59 -0.18
CA ALA A 99 15.83 17.01 -1.36
C ALA A 99 17.06 16.14 -1.03
N ASN A 100 17.88 16.58 -0.07
CA ASN A 100 19.03 15.81 0.42
C ASN A 100 18.61 14.51 1.13
N ALA A 101 17.46 14.48 1.80
CA ALA A 101 16.91 13.26 2.37
C ALA A 101 16.42 12.31 1.26
N ALA A 102 15.81 12.83 0.18
CA ALA A 102 15.42 12.01 -0.97
C ALA A 102 16.64 11.37 -1.65
N LEU A 103 17.71 12.14 -1.85
CA LEU A 103 18.98 11.62 -2.37
C LEU A 103 19.64 10.62 -1.42
N ARG A 104 19.48 10.79 -0.11
CA ARG A 104 19.94 9.80 0.88
C ARG A 104 19.18 8.48 0.77
N LEU A 105 17.87 8.53 0.51
CA LEU A 105 17.06 7.35 0.22
C LEU A 105 17.47 6.67 -1.10
N ARG A 106 17.86 7.44 -2.12
CA ARG A 106 18.46 6.88 -3.35
C ARG A 106 19.66 6.00 -3.01
N LYS A 107 20.61 6.53 -2.24
CA LYS A 107 21.80 5.78 -1.84
C LYS A 107 21.46 4.53 -1.04
N PHE A 108 20.47 4.62 -0.15
CA PHE A 108 19.97 3.45 0.60
C PHE A 108 19.45 2.35 -0.34
N VAL A 109 18.68 2.71 -1.38
CA VAL A 109 18.18 1.75 -2.37
C VAL A 109 19.32 1.19 -3.20
N GLU A 110 20.22 2.04 -3.70
CA GLU A 110 21.39 1.60 -4.49
C GLU A 110 22.24 0.57 -3.73
N ASP A 111 22.34 0.69 -2.40
CA ASP A 111 23.08 -0.21 -1.52
C ASP A 111 22.33 -1.50 -1.14
N GLY A 112 21.16 -1.73 -1.71
CA GLY A 112 20.38 -2.96 -1.50
C GLY A 112 19.04 -2.75 -0.80
N GLY A 113 18.73 -1.53 -0.35
CA GLY A 113 17.51 -1.18 0.38
C GLY A 113 16.24 -1.31 -0.44
N GLN A 114 15.11 -1.53 0.23
CA GLN A 114 13.80 -1.45 -0.41
C GLN A 114 13.07 -0.18 0.03
N LEU A 115 12.67 0.63 -0.93
CA LEU A 115 11.92 1.87 -0.70
C LEU A 115 10.48 1.70 -1.19
N ILE A 116 9.52 2.02 -0.33
CA ILE A 116 8.10 2.01 -0.67
C ILE A 116 7.56 3.41 -0.43
N THR A 117 6.92 4.00 -1.43
CA THR A 117 6.46 5.39 -1.38
C THR A 117 5.01 5.49 -1.82
N THR A 118 4.28 6.47 -1.27
CA THR A 118 2.89 6.72 -1.63
C THR A 118 2.65 8.13 -2.13
N ASP A 119 1.79 8.21 -3.15
CA ASP A 119 1.17 9.43 -3.64
C ASP A 119 2.13 10.62 -3.86
N TRP A 120 2.02 11.70 -3.07
CA TRP A 120 2.86 12.90 -3.24
C TRP A 120 4.37 12.67 -3.10
N ALA A 121 4.78 11.53 -2.54
CA ALA A 121 6.16 11.09 -2.60
C ALA A 121 6.66 10.91 -4.05
N LEU A 122 5.78 10.74 -5.04
CA LEU A 122 6.14 10.75 -6.46
C LEU A 122 6.92 12.01 -6.83
N LYS A 123 6.38 13.18 -6.48
CA LYS A 123 7.00 14.46 -6.79
C LYS A 123 8.10 14.83 -5.79
N ASN A 124 7.86 14.58 -4.51
CA ASN A 124 8.73 15.07 -3.44
C ASN A 124 9.93 14.16 -3.18
N VAL A 125 9.87 12.89 -3.58
CA VAL A 125 10.94 11.89 -3.39
C VAL A 125 11.38 11.32 -4.73
N LEU A 126 10.47 10.75 -5.52
CA LEU A 126 10.85 10.00 -6.72
C LEU A 126 11.36 10.88 -7.85
N GLU A 127 10.73 12.01 -8.17
CA GLU A 127 11.28 12.93 -9.18
C GLU A 127 12.66 13.46 -8.81
N VAL A 128 12.87 13.74 -7.52
CA VAL A 128 14.13 14.28 -7.01
C VAL A 128 15.24 13.24 -7.06
N ALA A 129 14.93 12.00 -6.67
CA ALA A 129 15.91 10.95 -6.43
C ALA A 129 15.96 9.87 -7.51
N PHE A 130 14.95 9.74 -8.35
CA PHE A 130 14.74 8.67 -9.33
C PHE A 130 14.02 9.18 -10.59
N GLY A 131 14.16 10.48 -10.92
CA GLY A 131 13.45 11.13 -12.01
C GLY A 131 13.75 10.58 -13.40
N GLU A 132 14.81 9.78 -13.55
CA GLU A 132 15.10 9.04 -14.77
C GLU A 132 14.15 7.84 -15.00
N PHE A 133 13.44 7.40 -13.96
CA PHE A 133 12.50 6.28 -14.04
C PHE A 133 11.05 6.77 -14.17
N VAL A 134 10.65 7.71 -13.32
CA VAL A 134 9.26 8.16 -13.19
C VAL A 134 9.17 9.62 -12.77
N ARG A 135 8.03 10.25 -13.07
CA ARG A 135 7.67 11.59 -12.58
C ARG A 135 6.16 11.76 -12.44
N HIS A 136 5.74 12.84 -11.80
CA HIS A 136 4.37 13.33 -11.85
C HIS A 136 4.03 13.79 -13.26
N ASN A 137 2.88 13.37 -13.77
CA ASN A 137 2.44 13.73 -15.12
C ASN A 137 1.82 15.15 -15.22
N GLY A 138 1.82 15.91 -14.12
CA GLY A 138 1.28 17.27 -14.04
C GLY A 138 -0.23 17.36 -13.78
N GLN A 139 -0.95 16.25 -13.64
CA GLN A 139 -2.39 16.21 -13.35
C GLN A 139 -2.67 15.86 -11.88
N MET A 140 -3.84 16.20 -11.36
CA MET A 140 -4.26 15.81 -10.01
C MET A 140 -5.59 15.08 -10.13
N THR A 141 -5.76 13.98 -9.38
CA THR A 141 -7.01 13.22 -9.41
C THR A 141 -8.12 13.97 -8.66
N GLY A 142 -9.38 13.73 -9.05
CA GLY A 142 -10.52 13.99 -8.18
C GLY A 142 -10.64 12.96 -7.06
N ASP A 143 -11.59 13.17 -6.14
CA ASP A 143 -12.00 12.14 -5.19
C ASP A 143 -12.90 11.12 -5.90
N GLU A 144 -12.34 9.96 -6.24
CA GLU A 144 -13.04 8.94 -7.01
C GLU A 144 -12.49 7.54 -6.76
N VAL A 145 -13.32 6.53 -6.95
CA VAL A 145 -12.85 5.15 -7.04
C VAL A 145 -12.57 4.80 -8.50
N VAL A 146 -11.58 3.95 -8.76
CA VAL A 146 -11.31 3.41 -10.09
C VAL A 146 -11.22 1.89 -10.06
N GLY A 147 -11.66 1.25 -11.13
CA GLY A 147 -11.43 -0.20 -11.32
C GLY A 147 -9.95 -0.48 -11.62
N ILE A 148 -9.39 -1.53 -11.02
CA ILE A 148 -7.99 -1.93 -11.19
C ILE A 148 -7.84 -3.34 -11.78
N GLN A 149 -6.68 -3.61 -12.35
CA GLN A 149 -6.30 -4.92 -12.85
C GLN A 149 -4.85 -5.23 -12.47
N VAL A 150 -4.59 -6.46 -12.03
CA VAL A 150 -3.23 -6.97 -11.90
C VAL A 150 -2.65 -7.18 -13.31
N ASN A 151 -1.52 -6.55 -13.58
CA ASN A 151 -0.87 -6.59 -14.87
C ASN A 151 0.18 -7.72 -14.95
N ASP A 152 0.79 -8.09 -13.82
CA ASP A 152 1.69 -9.23 -13.69
C ASP A 152 1.25 -10.14 -12.52
N PRO A 153 0.33 -11.10 -12.76
CA PRO A 153 -0.21 -11.96 -11.71
C PRO A 153 0.80 -13.01 -11.21
N THR A 154 1.92 -13.18 -11.92
CA THR A 154 2.99 -14.09 -11.51
C THR A 154 3.99 -13.42 -10.56
N ASN A 155 3.96 -12.09 -10.44
CA ASN A 155 4.84 -11.37 -9.55
C ASN A 155 4.48 -11.66 -8.09
N PRO A 156 5.42 -12.18 -7.27
CA PRO A 156 5.15 -12.54 -5.88
C PRO A 156 4.58 -11.40 -5.03
N ILE A 157 4.92 -10.14 -5.33
CA ILE A 157 4.42 -8.96 -4.60
C ILE A 157 2.90 -8.82 -4.70
N VAL A 158 2.33 -9.15 -5.86
CA VAL A 158 0.88 -9.05 -6.12
C VAL A 158 0.21 -10.42 -6.26
N ALA A 159 0.91 -11.50 -5.92
CA ALA A 159 0.35 -12.84 -5.90
C ALA A 159 -0.75 -12.91 -4.84
N GLY A 160 -1.99 -13.22 -5.25
CA GLY A 160 -3.13 -13.20 -4.32
C GLY A 160 -3.57 -11.80 -3.85
N PHE A 161 -3.03 -10.73 -4.46
CA PHE A 161 -3.46 -9.34 -4.21
C PHE A 161 -4.95 -9.14 -4.49
N LEU A 162 -5.44 -9.83 -5.53
CA LEU A 162 -6.86 -9.97 -5.79
C LEU A 162 -7.30 -11.35 -5.31
N PRO A 163 -8.37 -11.46 -4.52
CA PRO A 163 -8.98 -12.74 -4.20
C PRO A 163 -9.17 -13.56 -5.47
N ALA A 164 -8.79 -14.84 -5.44
CA ALA A 164 -9.04 -15.78 -6.54
C ALA A 164 -10.54 -16.03 -6.80
N ALA A 165 -11.43 -15.34 -6.07
CA ALA A 165 -12.86 -15.36 -6.26
C ALA A 165 -13.20 -14.96 -7.69
N LYS A 166 -13.88 -15.88 -8.40
CA LYS A 166 -14.42 -15.59 -9.73
C LYS A 166 -15.34 -14.36 -9.62
N HIS A 167 -15.09 -13.36 -10.45
CA HIS A 167 -15.87 -12.12 -10.59
C HIS A 167 -15.69 -11.07 -9.47
N VAL A 168 -14.44 -10.79 -9.07
CA VAL A 168 -14.14 -9.55 -8.33
C VAL A 168 -13.85 -8.42 -9.32
N ASP A 169 -14.48 -7.27 -9.14
CA ASP A 169 -14.15 -6.01 -9.83
C ASP A 169 -13.40 -5.10 -8.85
N PRO A 170 -12.09 -5.34 -8.63
CA PRO A 170 -11.36 -4.70 -7.56
C PRO A 170 -11.24 -3.21 -7.82
N GLN A 171 -11.33 -2.48 -6.73
CA GLN A 171 -11.41 -1.04 -6.72
C GLN A 171 -10.21 -0.44 -6.01
N TRP A 172 -9.85 0.76 -6.44
CA TRP A 172 -8.83 1.57 -5.79
C TRP A 172 -9.36 2.97 -5.59
N TRP A 173 -9.25 3.48 -4.38
CA TRP A 173 -9.64 4.85 -4.09
C TRP A 173 -8.50 5.81 -4.44
N LEU A 174 -8.82 6.81 -5.25
CA LEU A 174 -8.00 7.97 -5.49
C LEU A 174 -8.57 9.10 -4.64
N GLU A 175 -7.79 9.56 -3.66
CA GLU A 175 -8.16 10.75 -2.92
C GLU A 175 -8.13 11.98 -3.85
N SER A 176 -8.85 13.03 -3.49
CA SER A 176 -8.64 14.33 -4.14
C SER A 176 -7.16 14.67 -4.09
N SER A 177 -6.60 15.03 -5.24
CA SER A 177 -5.20 15.45 -5.40
C SER A 177 -4.15 14.35 -5.39
N SER A 178 -4.48 13.08 -5.63
CA SER A 178 -3.44 12.06 -5.87
C SER A 178 -2.66 12.34 -7.15
N TYR A 179 -1.39 11.89 -7.21
CA TYR A 179 -0.45 12.20 -8.29
C TYR A 179 -0.33 11.03 -9.29
N PRO A 180 -0.89 11.17 -10.51
CA PRO A 180 -0.74 10.15 -11.54
C PRO A 180 0.71 10.07 -12.05
N ILE A 181 1.11 8.85 -12.39
CA ILE A 181 2.49 8.47 -12.64
C ILE A 181 2.78 8.51 -14.14
N GLU A 182 3.76 9.31 -14.55
CA GLU A 182 4.40 9.21 -15.85
C GLU A 182 5.63 8.32 -15.76
N ILE A 183 5.65 7.26 -16.57
CA ILE A 183 6.79 6.34 -16.67
C ILE A 183 7.73 6.84 -17.75
N ILE A 184 8.93 7.26 -17.34
CA ILE A 184 10.00 7.75 -18.22
C ILE A 184 10.74 6.58 -18.84
N ASP A 185 11.14 5.60 -18.02
CA ASP A 185 11.84 4.42 -18.48
C ASP A 185 10.92 3.20 -18.56
N GLN A 186 10.33 3.00 -19.74
CA GLN A 186 9.42 1.89 -20.03
C GLN A 186 10.10 0.50 -20.02
N GLN A 187 11.43 0.45 -20.05
CA GLN A 187 12.17 -0.82 -20.04
C GLN A 187 12.46 -1.29 -18.62
N ARG A 188 12.75 -0.35 -17.72
CA ARG A 188 13.14 -0.65 -16.33
C ARG A 188 11.98 -0.59 -15.34
N VAL A 189 10.94 0.19 -15.64
CA VAL A 189 9.77 0.31 -14.75
C VAL A 189 8.73 -0.74 -15.11
N ARG A 190 8.37 -1.57 -14.13
CA ARG A 190 7.31 -2.59 -14.25
C ARG A 190 6.04 -2.07 -13.61
N VAL A 191 4.93 -2.11 -14.34
CA VAL A 191 3.59 -1.82 -13.81
C VAL A 191 2.99 -3.11 -13.28
N LEU A 192 2.75 -3.17 -11.97
CA LEU A 192 2.18 -4.34 -11.29
C LEU A 192 0.65 -4.28 -11.27
N ILE A 193 0.09 -3.09 -11.05
CA ILE A 193 -1.35 -2.82 -11.05
C ILE A 193 -1.62 -1.64 -11.97
N LYS A 194 -2.64 -1.79 -12.82
CA LYS A 194 -3.09 -0.74 -13.74
C LYS A 194 -4.57 -0.43 -13.59
N SER A 195 -4.97 0.73 -14.11
CA SER A 195 -6.37 1.12 -14.26
C SER A 195 -6.62 1.75 -15.63
N ASN A 196 -7.56 1.16 -16.37
CA ASN A 196 -8.04 1.74 -17.63
C ASN A 196 -8.85 3.03 -17.42
N GLU A 197 -9.52 3.18 -16.27
CA GLU A 197 -10.28 4.39 -15.93
C GLU A 197 -9.34 5.56 -15.64
N LEU A 198 -8.28 5.31 -14.86
CA LEU A 198 -7.21 6.28 -14.60
C LEU A 198 -6.59 6.76 -15.92
N ASN A 199 -6.34 5.84 -16.86
CA ASN A 199 -5.74 6.18 -18.15
C ASN A 199 -6.62 7.13 -18.97
N LYS A 200 -7.93 6.83 -19.05
CA LYS A 200 -8.89 7.63 -19.80
C LYS A 200 -9.05 9.05 -19.24
N LYS A 201 -9.00 9.18 -17.91
CA LYS A 201 -9.24 10.47 -17.23
C LYS A 201 -7.99 11.32 -17.08
N TYR A 202 -6.86 10.69 -16.77
CA TYR A 202 -5.65 11.39 -16.32
C TYR A 202 -4.42 11.12 -17.18
N ASN A 203 -4.55 10.38 -18.29
CA ASN A 203 -3.41 9.99 -19.15
C ASN A 203 -2.28 9.30 -18.35
N SER A 204 -2.66 8.48 -17.38
CA SER A 204 -1.79 7.65 -16.55
C SER A 204 -2.54 6.36 -16.26
N TYR A 205 -1.96 5.21 -16.53
CA TYR A 205 -2.60 3.92 -16.26
C TYR A 205 -2.01 3.21 -15.05
N ALA A 206 -0.86 3.64 -14.54
CA ALA A 206 -0.15 2.97 -13.48
C ALA A 206 -0.76 3.30 -12.11
N VAL A 207 -1.06 2.25 -11.33
CA VAL A 207 -1.53 2.35 -9.95
C VAL A 207 -0.44 1.93 -8.98
N LEU A 208 0.25 0.83 -9.28
CA LEU A 208 1.38 0.30 -8.52
C LEU A 208 2.50 -0.06 -9.49
N ILE A 209 3.70 0.47 -9.25
CA ILE A 209 4.90 0.24 -10.05
C ILE A 209 6.03 -0.27 -9.18
N THR A 210 6.99 -0.94 -9.82
CA THR A 210 8.25 -1.31 -9.21
C THR A 210 9.39 -1.16 -10.21
N PHE A 211 10.57 -0.77 -9.72
CA PHE A 211 11.79 -0.76 -10.52
C PHE A 211 13.01 -1.03 -9.64
N ASP A 212 14.02 -1.63 -10.24
CA ASP A 212 15.28 -1.95 -9.56
C ASP A 212 16.26 -0.76 -9.71
N CYS A 213 17.03 -0.47 -8.66
CA CYS A 213 18.04 0.59 -8.67
C CYS A 213 19.22 0.17 -7.79
N GLY A 214 20.40 0.02 -8.42
CA GLY A 214 21.55 -0.62 -7.78
C GLY A 214 21.22 -2.05 -7.35
N GLU A 215 21.50 -2.38 -6.08
CA GLU A 215 21.21 -3.70 -5.50
C GLU A 215 19.79 -3.80 -4.89
N GLY A 216 19.06 -2.67 -4.81
CA GLY A 216 17.74 -2.59 -4.18
C GLY A 216 16.62 -2.32 -5.19
N ASN A 217 15.44 -2.02 -4.66
CA ASN A 217 14.28 -1.73 -5.49
C ASN A 217 13.36 -0.67 -4.86
N VAL A 218 12.63 0.03 -5.73
CA VAL A 218 11.60 0.99 -5.37
C VAL A 218 10.24 0.42 -5.73
N ILE A 219 9.27 0.56 -4.84
CA ILE A 219 7.86 0.34 -5.11
C ILE A 219 7.13 1.66 -4.87
N HIS A 220 6.27 2.03 -5.80
CA HIS A 220 5.50 3.25 -5.69
C HIS A 220 4.04 3.01 -6.05
N MET A 221 3.16 3.61 -5.26
CA MET A 221 1.72 3.48 -5.38
C MET A 221 1.07 4.85 -5.42
N ILE A 222 0.10 5.03 -6.33
CA ILE A 222 -0.80 6.18 -6.30
C ILE A 222 -1.78 6.04 -5.13
N SER A 223 -2.15 7.16 -4.49
CA SER A 223 -2.99 7.17 -3.29
C SER A 223 -2.33 6.47 -2.08
N HIS A 224 -3.12 6.13 -1.06
CA HIS A 224 -2.65 5.83 0.30
C HIS A 224 -2.85 4.36 0.70
N PHE A 225 -2.02 3.86 1.60
CA PHE A 225 -2.23 2.53 2.16
C PHE A 225 -3.41 2.49 3.12
N TYR A 226 -3.44 3.39 4.11
CA TYR A 226 -4.43 3.32 5.19
C TYR A 226 -5.84 3.73 4.73
N LEU A 227 -5.90 4.78 3.92
CA LEU A 227 -7.14 5.37 3.45
C LEU A 227 -7.63 4.64 2.20
N GLN A 228 -8.65 3.79 2.39
CA GLN A 228 -9.27 3.05 1.30
C GLN A 228 -10.79 3.20 1.39
N ARG A 229 -11.39 3.84 0.38
CA ARG A 229 -12.84 3.93 0.22
C ARG A 229 -13.27 2.96 -0.87
N THR A 230 -14.28 2.16 -0.60
CA THR A 230 -14.92 1.37 -1.64
C THR A 230 -16.21 2.01 -2.09
N GLU A 231 -16.46 1.96 -3.40
CA GLU A 231 -17.76 2.32 -3.94
C GLU A 231 -18.58 1.04 -4.12
N THR A 232 -19.83 1.08 -3.69
CA THR A 232 -20.76 -0.04 -3.84
C THR A 232 -21.33 -0.10 -5.26
N ARG A 233 -20.44 -0.26 -6.25
CA ARG A 233 -20.74 -0.26 -7.70
C ARG A 233 -21.53 -1.50 -8.11
N ASP A 234 -21.30 -2.61 -7.45
CA ASP A 234 -22.04 -3.85 -7.69
C ASP A 234 -22.78 -4.32 -6.43
N ALA A 235 -23.64 -5.33 -6.62
CA ALA A 235 -24.38 -5.93 -5.52
C ALA A 235 -23.48 -6.65 -4.51
N ARG A 236 -22.26 -7.06 -4.91
CA ARG A 236 -21.33 -7.80 -4.05
C ARG A 236 -20.67 -6.89 -3.03
N HIS A 237 -20.28 -5.68 -3.41
CA HIS A 237 -19.69 -4.71 -2.48
C HIS A 237 -20.64 -4.31 -1.34
N LYS A 238 -21.95 -4.50 -1.52
CA LYS A 238 -22.99 -4.30 -0.49
C LYS A 238 -23.24 -5.52 0.39
N MET A 239 -22.67 -6.68 0.05
CA MET A 239 -22.79 -7.89 0.87
C MET A 239 -22.06 -7.71 2.20
N SER A 240 -22.30 -8.61 3.13
CA SER A 240 -21.64 -8.58 4.44
C SER A 240 -20.15 -8.93 4.34
N SER A 241 -19.40 -8.48 5.34
CA SER A 241 -18.05 -8.98 5.65
C SER A 241 -18.00 -10.51 5.76
N GLU A 242 -19.06 -11.15 6.28
CA GLU A 242 -19.20 -12.61 6.34
C GLU A 242 -19.18 -13.25 4.95
N GLN A 243 -19.85 -12.66 3.96
CA GLN A 243 -19.85 -13.20 2.61
C GLN A 243 -18.45 -13.15 1.99
N PHE A 244 -17.69 -12.09 2.26
CA PHE A 244 -16.28 -12.02 1.84
C PHE A 244 -15.44 -13.12 2.51
N ALA A 245 -15.65 -13.38 3.80
CA ALA A 245 -14.99 -14.46 4.53
C ALA A 245 -15.27 -15.84 3.92
N VAL A 246 -16.51 -16.10 3.50
CA VAL A 246 -16.90 -17.32 2.78
C VAL A 246 -16.16 -17.43 1.45
N ASP A 247 -16.14 -16.35 0.66
CA ASP A 247 -15.47 -16.33 -0.65
C ASP A 247 -13.95 -16.58 -0.54
N MET A 248 -13.34 -16.18 0.58
CA MET A 248 -11.92 -16.41 0.90
C MET A 248 -11.64 -17.79 1.51
N ASN A 249 -12.67 -18.62 1.70
CA ASN A 249 -12.57 -19.90 2.42
C ASN A 249 -11.87 -19.75 3.78
N ALA A 250 -12.28 -18.71 4.54
CA ALA A 250 -11.68 -18.36 5.82
C ALA A 250 -11.94 -19.43 6.90
N SER A 251 -11.05 -19.52 7.89
CA SER A 251 -11.21 -20.44 9.02
C SER A 251 -12.44 -20.13 9.88
N GLU A 252 -12.88 -21.08 10.70
CA GLU A 252 -13.98 -20.86 11.65
C GLU A 252 -13.73 -19.67 12.60
N GLU A 253 -12.46 -19.44 12.98
CA GLU A 253 -12.09 -18.31 13.84
C GLU A 253 -12.35 -16.97 13.12
N VAL A 254 -11.86 -16.84 11.88
CA VAL A 254 -12.03 -15.61 11.09
C VAL A 254 -13.50 -15.43 10.69
N MET A 255 -14.21 -16.50 10.34
CA MET A 255 -15.66 -16.48 10.10
C MET A 255 -16.44 -15.99 11.33
N SER A 256 -16.05 -16.42 12.54
CA SER A 256 -16.67 -15.96 13.80
C SER A 256 -16.43 -14.48 14.06
N LYS A 257 -15.23 -13.96 13.72
CA LYS A 257 -14.94 -12.52 13.78
C LYS A 257 -15.77 -11.73 12.77
N ALA A 258 -15.83 -12.20 11.52
CA ALA A 258 -16.63 -11.56 10.46
C ALA A 258 -18.11 -11.43 10.85
N LYS A 259 -18.70 -12.49 11.44
CA LYS A 259 -20.09 -12.47 11.95
C LYS A 259 -20.35 -11.43 13.04
N LYS A 260 -19.33 -11.08 13.83
CA LYS A 260 -19.45 -10.08 14.91
C LYS A 260 -19.28 -8.65 14.41
N MET A 261 -18.50 -8.44 13.34
CA MET A 261 -18.24 -7.14 12.74
C MET A 261 -19.32 -6.79 11.69
N THR A 262 -20.52 -6.49 12.19
CA THR A 262 -21.71 -6.17 11.36
C THR A 262 -21.72 -4.75 10.81
N ASN A 263 -20.81 -3.89 11.27
CA ASN A 263 -20.55 -2.54 10.74
C ASN A 263 -19.83 -2.55 9.38
N LEU A 264 -19.25 -3.68 8.98
CA LEU A 264 -18.43 -3.78 7.78
C LEU A 264 -19.16 -4.43 6.60
N ASN A 265 -18.98 -3.87 5.41
CA ASN A 265 -19.40 -4.49 4.16
C ASN A 265 -18.24 -5.22 3.45
N TYR A 266 -18.60 -6.01 2.43
CA TYR A 266 -17.69 -6.78 1.60
C TYR A 266 -16.57 -5.93 1.01
N GLY A 267 -16.90 -4.76 0.46
CA GLY A 267 -15.92 -3.87 -0.18
C GLY A 267 -14.86 -3.38 0.81
N GLN A 268 -15.27 -2.94 2.01
CA GLN A 268 -14.36 -2.47 3.05
C GLN A 268 -13.34 -3.56 3.44
N VAL A 269 -13.80 -4.79 3.68
CA VAL A 269 -12.92 -5.90 4.08
C VAL A 269 -12.07 -6.40 2.90
N GLN A 270 -12.61 -6.40 1.69
CA GLN A 270 -11.84 -6.74 0.50
C GLN A 270 -10.67 -5.76 0.32
N SER A 271 -10.94 -4.47 0.42
CA SER A 271 -9.91 -3.45 0.23
C SER A 271 -8.79 -3.56 1.27
N SER A 272 -9.15 -3.77 2.55
CA SER A 272 -8.17 -3.94 3.61
C SER A 272 -7.40 -5.25 3.47
N ALA A 273 -8.04 -6.35 3.06
CA ALA A 273 -7.38 -7.63 2.78
C ALA A 273 -6.38 -7.51 1.62
N THR A 274 -6.75 -6.81 0.54
CA THR A 274 -5.87 -6.53 -0.60
C THR A 274 -4.64 -5.72 -0.18
N SER A 275 -4.82 -4.63 0.56
CA SER A 275 -3.68 -3.84 1.10
C SER A 275 -2.81 -4.67 2.04
N SER A 276 -3.43 -5.52 2.88
CA SER A 276 -2.71 -6.38 3.82
C SER A 276 -1.88 -7.45 3.09
N ALA A 277 -2.45 -8.10 2.08
CA ALA A 277 -1.78 -9.11 1.28
C ALA A 277 -0.55 -8.52 0.57
N PHE A 278 -0.66 -7.31 0.01
CA PHE A 278 0.49 -6.63 -0.59
C PHE A 278 1.66 -6.46 0.40
N ILE A 279 1.38 -5.93 1.60
CA ILE A 279 2.42 -5.69 2.61
C ILE A 279 3.06 -7.01 3.04
N TYR A 280 2.25 -8.04 3.32
CA TYR A 280 2.76 -9.35 3.71
C TYR A 280 3.63 -9.98 2.62
N ASN A 281 3.16 -9.98 1.37
CA ASN A 281 3.90 -10.54 0.25
C ASN A 281 5.21 -9.81 0.01
N GLN A 282 5.16 -8.47 -0.04
CA GLN A 282 6.35 -7.66 -0.26
C GLN A 282 7.40 -7.87 0.84
N LEU A 283 6.98 -7.92 2.11
CA LEU A 283 7.91 -8.15 3.22
C LEU A 283 8.45 -9.58 3.21
N ALA A 284 7.61 -10.60 2.98
CA ALA A 284 8.06 -11.98 2.92
C ALA A 284 9.06 -12.19 1.78
N GLU A 285 8.79 -11.66 0.59
CA GLU A 285 9.69 -11.70 -0.55
C GLU A 285 11.00 -10.96 -0.30
N ARG A 286 10.95 -9.87 0.46
CA ARG A 286 12.15 -9.15 0.87
C ARG A 286 12.99 -9.98 1.84
N LEU A 287 12.35 -10.64 2.81
CA LEU A 287 13.01 -11.45 3.82
C LEU A 287 13.67 -12.71 3.22
N LYS A 288 13.09 -13.30 2.17
CA LYS A 288 13.69 -14.42 1.42
C LYS A 288 14.98 -14.07 0.68
N LYS A 289 15.21 -12.78 0.41
CA LYS A 289 16.40 -12.28 -0.31
C LYS A 289 17.55 -11.90 0.62
N LYS A 290 17.36 -11.99 1.95
CA LYS A 290 18.43 -11.82 2.96
C LYS A 290 19.38 -13.01 2.93
#